data_AF-A0A7J5YKZ2-F1
#
_entry.id   AF-A0A7J5YKZ2-F1
#
_cell.length_a   1.000
_cell.length_b   1.000
_cell.length_c   1.000
_cell.angle_alpha   90.00
_cell.angle_beta   90.00
_cell.angle_gamma   90.00
#
_symmetry.space_group_name_H-M   'P 1'
#
loop_
_entity.id
_entity.type
_entity.pdbx_description
1 polymer ?
#
loop_
_entity_poly.entity_id
_entity_poly.type
_entity_poly.pdbx_seq_one_letter_code
_entity_poly.pdbx_strand_id
1 'polypeptide(L)'
;MSVRCVVFVQVRSQWKALPAGQLAGNSSVEMYKQVLLSGCRCIELDCWKGRTTEEEPVITHGFTMTTEISFKEVIEAIAECAFKTSPFPIILSFENHVDSPKQQAKMAEYCRSIFGDALLTDPLEKYLASLCLMTQAFT
;
A
#
# COMPACT_ATOMS: atom_id res chain seq x y z
N MET A 1 -0.57 25.39 -6.00
CA MET A 1 0.27 24.21 -5.74
C MET A 1 -0.67 23.03 -5.53
N SER A 2 -0.83 22.14 -6.51
CA SER A 2 -1.58 20.90 -6.31
C SER A 2 -0.77 19.99 -5.39
N VAL A 3 -1.24 19.79 -4.17
CA VAL A 3 -0.67 18.83 -3.23
C VAL A 3 -0.92 17.44 -3.82
N ARG A 4 0.13 16.84 -4.39
CA ARG A 4 0.13 15.44 -4.79
C ARG A 4 0.48 14.64 -3.54
N CYS A 5 -0.48 13.92 -2.98
CA CYS A 5 -0.24 13.12 -1.79
C CYS A 5 -0.65 11.67 -1.96
N VAL A 6 0.11 10.81 -1.29
CA VAL A 6 -0.23 9.42 -1.00
C VAL A 6 -0.77 9.38 0.43
N VAL A 7 -1.97 8.83 0.59
CA VAL A 7 -2.66 8.72 1.88
C VAL A 7 -2.83 7.25 2.19
N PHE A 8 -2.46 6.84 3.41
CA PHE A 8 -2.74 5.49 3.87
C PHE A 8 -4.15 5.39 4.43
N VAL A 9 -4.79 4.23 4.31
CA VAL A 9 -5.95 3.84 5.11
C VAL A 9 -5.70 2.41 5.57
N GLN A 10 -5.64 2.19 6.88
CA GLN A 10 -5.62 0.85 7.43
C GLN A 10 -7.05 0.31 7.41
N VAL A 11 -7.32 -0.72 6.61
CA VAL A 11 -8.63 -1.39 6.64
C VAL A 11 -8.53 -2.53 7.65
N ARG A 12 -9.38 -2.51 8.69
CA ARG A 12 -9.63 -3.71 9.51
C ARG A 12 -10.50 -4.63 8.68
N SER A 13 -9.94 -5.70 8.12
CA SER A 13 -10.62 -6.64 7.23
C SER A 13 -11.93 -7.16 7.84
N GLN A 14 -13.05 -6.77 7.25
CA GLN A 14 -14.39 -7.33 7.50
C GLN A 14 -15.04 -7.74 6.16
N TRP A 15 -14.26 -8.28 5.21
CA TRP A 15 -14.77 -8.80 3.94
C TRP A 15 -14.18 -10.19 3.59
N LYS A 16 -14.26 -11.14 4.53
CA LYS A 16 -14.13 -12.57 4.18
C LYS A 16 -15.44 -13.11 3.62
N ALA A 17 -15.84 -12.63 2.44
CA ALA A 17 -16.85 -13.28 1.60
C ALA A 17 -16.86 -12.65 0.21
N LEU A 18 -15.93 -13.03 -0.67
CA LEU A 18 -16.11 -12.89 -2.11
C LEU A 18 -16.09 -14.28 -2.78
N PRO A 19 -17.11 -14.61 -3.58
CA PRO A 19 -17.29 -15.94 -4.13
C PRO A 19 -16.32 -16.19 -5.30
N ALA A 20 -15.55 -17.27 -5.19
CA ALA A 20 -15.05 -18.11 -6.28
C ALA A 20 -14.25 -17.47 -7.45
N GLY A 21 -13.67 -16.27 -7.30
CA GLY A 21 -12.88 -15.62 -8.36
C GLY A 21 -11.37 -15.44 -8.11
N GLN A 22 -10.90 -15.49 -6.86
CA GLN A 22 -9.50 -15.23 -6.49
C GLN A 22 -8.64 -16.50 -6.29
N LEU A 23 -9.16 -17.68 -6.66
CA LEU A 23 -8.51 -18.96 -6.33
C LEU A 23 -7.21 -19.23 -7.11
N ALA A 24 -7.02 -18.60 -8.28
CA ALA A 24 -5.79 -18.71 -9.06
C ALA A 24 -5.60 -17.46 -9.94
N GLY A 25 -4.71 -16.56 -9.51
CA GLY A 25 -4.29 -15.40 -10.29
C GLY A 25 -2.83 -15.07 -9.98
N ASN A 26 -2.03 -14.74 -11.00
CA ASN A 26 -0.65 -14.32 -10.76
C ASN A 26 -0.65 -12.89 -10.19
N SER A 27 -0.13 -12.73 -8.97
CA SER A 27 0.23 -11.40 -8.46
C SER A 27 1.40 -10.87 -9.28
N SER A 28 1.28 -9.63 -9.78
CA SER A 28 2.31 -9.00 -10.60
C SER A 28 2.43 -7.53 -10.26
N VAL A 29 3.68 -7.06 -10.13
CA VAL A 29 4.02 -5.65 -9.92
C VAL A 29 3.48 -4.77 -11.05
N GLU A 30 3.47 -5.29 -12.28
CA GLU A 30 3.01 -4.55 -13.46
C GLU A 30 1.52 -4.17 -13.37
N MET A 31 0.70 -4.98 -12.69
CA MET A 31 -0.72 -4.66 -12.52
C MET A 31 -0.91 -3.32 -11.80
N TYR A 32 -0.09 -3.00 -10.80
CA TYR A 32 -0.15 -1.73 -10.08
C TYR A 32 0.15 -0.54 -10.99
N LYS A 33 1.09 -0.69 -11.93
CA LYS A 33 1.37 0.33 -12.93
C LYS A 33 0.16 0.53 -13.84
N GLN A 34 -0.40 -0.55 -14.37
CA GLN A 34 -1.52 -0.49 -15.32
C GLN A 34 -2.78 0.12 -14.69
N VAL A 35 -3.14 -0.24 -13.46
CA VAL A 35 -4.31 0.36 -12.78
C VAL A 35 -4.11 1.84 -12.48
N LEU A 36 -2.89 2.27 -12.15
CA LEU A 36 -2.60 3.69 -11.96
C LEU A 36 -2.68 4.46 -13.28
N LEU A 37 -2.15 3.89 -14.36
CA LEU A 37 -2.21 4.48 -15.70
C LEU A 37 -3.65 4.54 -16.23
N SER A 38 -4.54 3.62 -15.83
CA SER A 38 -5.97 3.70 -16.16
C SER A 38 -6.74 4.73 -15.32
N GLY A 39 -6.08 5.39 -14.35
CA GLY A 39 -6.65 6.46 -13.54
C GLY A 39 -7.16 6.01 -12.17
N CYS A 40 -6.96 4.74 -11.77
CA CYS A 40 -7.32 4.27 -10.44
C CYS A 40 -6.58 5.09 -9.36
N ARG A 41 -7.28 5.53 -8.32
CA ARG A 41 -6.75 6.35 -7.21
C ARG A 41 -6.82 5.66 -5.85
N CYS A 42 -7.25 4.40 -5.79
CA CYS A 42 -7.26 3.61 -4.56
C CYS A 42 -6.68 2.24 -4.85
N ILE A 43 -5.65 1.84 -4.12
CA ILE A 43 -4.96 0.57 -4.31
C ILE A 43 -4.97 -0.19 -2.99
N GLU A 44 -5.32 -1.46 -3.04
CA GLU A 44 -5.25 -2.38 -1.91
C GLU A 44 -3.91 -3.12 -1.89
N LEU A 45 -3.36 -3.30 -0.70
CA LEU A 45 -2.07 -3.93 -0.44
C LEU A 45 -2.21 -4.94 0.71
N ASP A 46 -2.37 -6.22 0.35
CA ASP A 46 -2.36 -7.34 1.30
C ASP A 46 -0.92 -7.66 1.71
N CYS A 47 -0.47 -7.10 2.83
CA CYS A 47 0.91 -7.19 3.29
C CYS A 47 1.09 -8.38 4.23
N TRP A 48 2.02 -9.27 3.90
CA TRP A 48 2.31 -10.48 4.66
C TRP A 48 3.78 -10.55 5.06
N LYS A 49 4.02 -11.27 6.16
CA LYS A 49 5.37 -11.53 6.65
C LYS A 49 6.19 -12.30 5.62
N GLY A 50 7.36 -11.77 5.29
CA GLY A 50 8.36 -12.49 4.51
C GLY A 50 8.85 -13.74 5.23
N ARG A 51 8.89 -14.86 4.52
CA ARG A 51 9.40 -16.14 5.04
C ARG A 51 10.91 -16.37 4.78
N THR A 52 11.56 -15.45 4.06
CA THR A 52 12.98 -15.57 3.72
C THR A 52 13.88 -15.12 4.87
N THR A 53 15.17 -15.47 4.78
CA THR A 53 16.22 -15.10 5.75
C THR A 53 16.40 -13.60 5.90
N GLU A 54 16.08 -12.83 4.87
CA GLU A 54 16.22 -11.38 4.81
C GLU A 54 15.04 -10.67 5.50
N GLU A 55 13.97 -11.39 5.84
CA GLU A 55 12.75 -10.85 6.45
C GLU A 55 12.19 -9.67 5.64
N GLU A 56 12.04 -9.86 4.33
CA GLU A 56 11.48 -8.87 3.42
C GLU A 56 9.95 -8.98 3.37
N PRO A 57 9.18 -7.91 3.63
CA PRO A 57 7.72 -7.96 3.54
C PRO A 57 7.28 -8.28 2.10
N VAL A 58 6.22 -9.07 1.97
CA VAL A 58 5.68 -9.50 0.68
C VAL A 58 4.22 -9.11 0.55
N ILE A 59 3.73 -9.05 -0.69
CA ILE A 59 2.31 -8.91 -1.00
C ILE A 59 1.81 -10.22 -1.61
N THR A 60 0.71 -10.73 -1.07
CA THR A 60 0.03 -11.93 -1.56
C THR A 60 -1.40 -11.97 -1.02
N HIS A 61 -2.31 -12.67 -1.69
CA HIS A 61 -3.60 -12.98 -1.09
C HIS A 61 -3.43 -14.18 -0.15
N GLY A 62 -3.84 -14.02 1.11
CA GLY A 62 -3.77 -15.11 2.09
C GLY A 62 -4.62 -16.30 1.66
N PHE A 63 -4.08 -17.52 1.81
CA PHE A 63 -4.76 -18.80 1.60
C PHE A 63 -5.20 -19.14 0.15
N THR A 64 -4.65 -18.46 -0.87
CA THR A 64 -4.88 -18.78 -2.29
C THR A 64 -3.56 -19.14 -3.01
N MET A 65 -3.64 -19.79 -4.20
CA MET A 65 -2.46 -20.18 -5.00
C MET A 65 -1.84 -19.00 -5.77
N THR A 66 -1.78 -17.81 -5.16
CA THR A 66 -1.23 -16.61 -5.80
C THR A 66 0.27 -16.51 -5.57
N THR A 67 1.01 -16.00 -6.55
CA THR A 67 2.45 -15.74 -6.41
C THR A 67 2.70 -14.63 -5.39
N GLU A 68 3.78 -14.74 -4.62
CA GLU A 68 4.24 -13.67 -3.73
C GLU A 68 5.08 -12.68 -4.54
N ILE A 69 4.85 -11.38 -4.30
CA ILE A 69 5.65 -10.30 -4.90
C ILE A 69 6.26 -9.42 -3.80
N SER A 70 7.39 -8.80 -4.10
CA SER A 70 8.09 -7.93 -3.15
C SER A 70 7.26 -6.69 -2.82
N PHE A 71 7.06 -6.40 -1.54
CA PHE A 71 6.42 -5.15 -1.11
C PHE A 71 7.18 -3.93 -1.65
N LYS A 72 8.51 -3.96 -1.59
CA LYS A 72 9.37 -2.87 -2.06
C LYS A 72 9.14 -2.58 -3.55
N GLU A 73 9.13 -3.61 -4.39
CA GLU A 73 8.93 -3.45 -5.84
C GLU A 73 7.55 -2.88 -6.17
N VAL A 74 6.51 -3.25 -5.40
CA VAL A 74 5.17 -2.68 -5.56
C VAL A 74 5.15 -1.19 -5.19
N ILE A 75 5.80 -0.81 -4.09
CA ILE A 75 5.91 0.61 -3.69
C ILE A 75 6.67 1.43 -4.74
N GLU A 76 7.77 0.90 -5.30
CA GLU A 76 8.52 1.53 -6.40
C GLU A 76 7.64 1.71 -7.65
N ALA A 77 6.90 0.68 -8.04
CA ALA A 77 5.98 0.75 -9.19
C ALA A 77 4.85 1.76 -8.98
N ILE A 78 4.31 1.85 -7.78
CA ILE A 78 3.29 2.85 -7.44
C ILE A 78 3.87 4.25 -7.53
N ALA A 79 5.04 4.50 -6.93
CA ALA A 79 5.68 5.82 -6.97
C ALA A 79 5.97 6.27 -8.41
N GLU A 80 6.38 5.34 -9.27
CA GLU A 80 6.65 5.61 -10.68
C GLU A 80 5.39 6.08 -11.44
N CYS A 81 4.24 5.45 -11.19
CA CYS A 81 3.03 5.68 -11.98
C CYS A 81 1.97 6.57 -11.31
N ALA A 82 2.12 6.85 -10.01
CA ALA A 82 1.13 7.52 -9.17
C ALA A 82 0.53 8.76 -9.82
N PHE A 83 1.33 9.65 -10.38
CA PHE A 83 0.86 10.95 -10.87
C PHE A 83 1.01 11.13 -12.39
N LYS A 84 1.23 10.06 -13.15
CA LYS A 84 1.43 10.14 -14.62
C LYS A 84 0.16 10.55 -15.36
N THR A 85 -1.02 10.08 -14.92
CA THR A 85 -2.30 10.29 -15.62
C THR A 85 -3.29 11.16 -14.85
N SER A 86 -3.03 11.42 -13.57
CA SER A 86 -3.89 12.28 -12.75
C SER A 86 -3.07 12.94 -11.64
N PRO A 87 -3.28 14.25 -11.38
CA PRO A 87 -2.59 14.98 -10.30
C PRO A 87 -3.27 14.80 -8.93
N PHE A 88 -4.40 14.10 -8.87
CA PHE A 88 -5.16 13.89 -7.64
C PHE A 88 -4.46 12.86 -6.73
N PRO A 89 -4.70 12.95 -5.41
CA PRO A 89 -4.08 12.05 -4.45
C PRO A 89 -4.46 10.58 -4.68
N ILE A 90 -3.59 9.70 -4.21
CA ILE A 90 -3.83 8.25 -4.21
C ILE A 90 -3.98 7.77 -2.77
N ILE A 91 -4.92 6.86 -2.57
CA ILE A 91 -5.13 6.16 -1.32
C ILE A 91 -4.54 4.75 -1.44
N LEU A 92 -3.66 4.41 -0.49
CA LEU A 92 -3.13 3.06 -0.34
C LEU A 92 -3.81 2.42 0.87
N SER A 93 -4.62 1.41 0.60
CA SER A 93 -5.35 0.63 1.60
C SER A 93 -4.51 -0.56 2.03
N PHE A 94 -4.01 -0.54 3.26
CA PHE A 94 -3.18 -1.61 3.80
C PHE A 94 -4.05 -2.63 4.54
N GLU A 95 -4.00 -3.87 4.08
CA GLU A 95 -4.42 -5.05 4.83
C GLU A 95 -3.16 -5.67 5.44
N ASN A 96 -2.84 -5.26 6.66
CA ASN A 96 -1.57 -5.61 7.30
C ASN A 96 -1.66 -6.91 8.12
N HIS A 97 -1.04 -7.98 7.63
CA HIS A 97 -0.83 -9.26 8.32
C HIS A 97 0.61 -9.45 8.79
N VAL A 98 1.46 -8.43 8.69
CA VAL A 98 2.85 -8.48 9.15
C VAL A 98 2.88 -8.35 10.67
N ASP A 99 3.12 -9.45 11.38
CA ASP A 99 3.15 -9.50 12.86
C ASP A 99 4.52 -9.16 13.47
N SER A 100 5.53 -8.87 12.65
CA SER A 100 6.89 -8.54 13.07
C SER A 100 7.11 -7.03 13.09
N PRO A 101 7.39 -6.41 14.26
CA PRO A 101 7.70 -4.97 14.35
C PRO A 101 8.88 -4.57 13.45
N LYS A 102 9.87 -5.45 13.27
CA LYS A 102 11.02 -5.22 12.39
C LYS A 102 10.59 -5.11 10.92
N GLN A 103 9.69 -5.97 10.47
CA GLN A 103 9.20 -5.92 9.08
C GLN A 103 8.23 -4.74 8.87
N GLN A 104 7.40 -4.41 9.86
CA GLN A 104 6.55 -3.21 9.80
C GLN A 104 7.40 -1.92 9.71
N ALA A 105 8.49 -1.84 10.47
CA ALA A 105 9.43 -0.72 10.40
C ALA A 105 10.06 -0.62 9.00
N LYS A 106 10.46 -1.74 8.38
CA LYS A 106 10.93 -1.77 6.99
C LYS A 106 9.87 -1.26 6.00
N MET A 107 8.60 -1.68 6.14
CA MET A 107 7.51 -1.19 5.29
C MET A 107 7.38 0.33 5.39
N ALA A 108 7.40 0.86 6.61
CA ALA A 108 7.34 2.30 6.84
C ALA A 108 8.55 3.03 6.24
N GLU A 109 9.75 2.47 6.37
CA GLU A 109 10.98 3.00 5.78
C GLU A 109 10.90 3.03 4.24
N TYR A 110 10.41 1.97 3.61
CA TYR A 110 10.19 1.93 2.16
C TYR A 110 9.19 2.99 1.71
N CYS A 111 8.05 3.11 2.39
CA CYS A 111 7.09 4.18 2.08
C CYS A 111 7.71 5.57 2.21
N ARG A 112 8.44 5.86 3.29
CA ARG A 112 9.07 7.17 3.51
C ARG A 112 10.16 7.46 2.48
N SER A 113 11.04 6.50 2.21
CA SER A 113 12.17 6.69 1.30
C SER A 113 11.76 6.76 -0.16
N ILE A 114 10.78 5.95 -0.60
CA ILE A 114 10.39 5.85 -2.01
C ILE A 114 9.38 6.93 -2.39
N PHE A 115 8.37 7.21 -1.54
CA PHE A 115 7.40 8.27 -1.84
C PHE A 115 7.94 9.67 -1.51
N GLY A 116 8.88 9.79 -0.56
CA GLY A 116 9.48 11.07 -0.17
C GLY A 116 8.41 12.12 0.16
N ASP A 117 8.55 13.30 -0.43
CA ASP A 117 7.65 14.44 -0.22
C ASP A 117 6.21 14.20 -0.71
N ALA A 118 5.98 13.18 -1.56
CA ALA A 118 4.64 12.81 -1.98
C ALA A 118 3.88 12.04 -0.90
N LEU A 119 4.54 11.57 0.15
CA LEU A 119 3.86 10.90 1.26
C LEU A 119 3.30 11.92 2.25
N LEU A 120 2.00 11.85 2.51
CA LEU A 120 1.39 12.66 3.57
C LEU A 120 1.66 12.02 4.94
N THR A 121 2.63 12.57 5.67
CA THR A 121 3.00 12.10 7.02
C THR A 121 2.20 12.78 8.12
N ASP A 122 1.84 14.04 7.91
CA ASP A 122 1.20 14.90 8.91
C ASP A 122 -0.17 15.36 8.44
N PRO A 123 -1.14 15.52 9.35
CA PRO A 123 -2.42 16.14 9.00
C PRO A 123 -2.21 17.53 8.41
N LEU A 124 -2.94 17.84 7.35
CA LEU A 124 -2.92 19.18 6.79
C LEU A 124 -3.44 20.18 7.84
N GLU A 125 -2.66 21.24 8.11
CA GLU A 125 -2.95 22.23 9.17
C GLU A 125 -4.39 22.76 9.13
N LYS A 126 -4.92 22.96 7.92
CA LYS A 126 -6.29 23.43 7.67
C LYS A 126 -7.39 22.46 8.09
N TYR A 127 -7.07 21.18 8.27
CA TYR A 127 -8.00 20.09 8.58
C TYR A 127 -7.71 19.43 9.95
N LEU A 128 -6.86 20.05 10.78
CA LEU A 128 -6.50 19.55 12.12
C LEU A 128 -7.71 19.28 13.04
N ALA A 129 -8.87 19.91 12.79
CA ALA A 129 -10.08 19.70 13.56
C ALA A 129 -10.95 18.50 13.11
N SER A 130 -10.60 17.78 12.03
CA SER A 130 -11.48 16.73 11.48
C SER A 130 -10.78 15.49 10.91
N LEU A 131 -9.45 15.40 10.96
CA LEU A 131 -8.73 14.23 10.46
C LEU A 131 -7.69 13.71 11.47
N CYS A 132 -8.12 13.51 12.71
CA CYS A 132 -7.36 12.71 13.68
C CYS A 132 -7.73 11.24 13.45
N LEU A 133 -6.97 10.48 12.66
CA LEU A 133 -7.03 9.00 12.66
C LEU A 133 -5.89 8.27 11.92
N MET A 134 -5.00 8.92 11.16
CA MET A 134 -4.06 8.20 10.27
C MET A 134 -2.58 8.14 10.70
N THR A 135 -2.20 8.70 11.84
CA THR A 135 -0.81 8.66 12.33
C THR A 135 -0.54 7.59 13.40
N GLN A 136 -1.56 6.90 13.92
CA GLN A 136 -1.39 5.96 15.03
C GLN A 136 -0.93 4.54 14.65
N ALA A 137 -0.65 4.27 13.38
CA ALA A 137 -0.26 2.92 12.92
C ALA A 137 1.26 2.72 12.71
N PHE A 138 2.08 3.78 12.85
CA PHE A 138 3.51 3.74 12.52
C PHE A 138 4.43 4.40 13.56
N THR A 139 3.98 4.48 14.82
CA THR A 139 4.81 4.82 16.00
C THR A 139 4.73 3.71 17.03
#